data_AF-A0A962V144-F1
#
_entry.id   AF-A0A962V144-F1
#
_cell.length_a   1.000
_cell.length_b   1.000
_cell.length_c   1.000
_cell.angle_alpha   90.00
_cell.angle_beta   90.00
_cell.angle_gamma   90.00
#
_symmetry.space_group_name_H-M   'P 1'
#
loop_
_entity.id
_entity.type
_entity.pdbx_description
1 polymer ?
#
loop_
_entity_poly.entity_id
_entity_poly.type
_entity_poly.pdbx_seq_one_letter_code
_entity_poly.pdbx_strand_id
1 'polypeptide(L)' 'EKLTPLYKNIETPYDLSPLILDQITHFFDHYKDLEPGKWVKIEGWDRADAAREEIIASLKRYNSEPEQPAF' A
#
# COMPACT_ATOMS: atom_id res chain seq x y z
N GLU A 1 -8.22 22.01 7.08
CA GLU A 1 -7.54 20.72 7.35
C GLU A 1 -6.40 20.94 8.32
N LYS A 2 -6.04 19.92 9.13
CA LYS A 2 -5.03 20.05 10.19
C LYS A 2 -3.58 19.80 9.74
N LEU A 3 -3.36 19.23 8.56
CA LEU A 3 -2.03 18.84 8.06
C LEU A 3 -1.62 19.63 6.81
N THR A 4 -2.24 19.37 5.66
CA THR A 4 -1.90 20.04 4.39
C THR A 4 -3.10 20.09 3.43
N PRO A 5 -3.34 21.22 2.73
CA PRO A 5 -4.41 21.35 1.75
C PRO A 5 -4.11 20.63 0.42
N LEU A 6 -2.87 20.18 0.20
CA LEU A 6 -2.42 19.60 -1.08
C LEU A 6 -3.21 18.36 -1.49
N TYR A 7 -3.69 17.58 -0.52
CA TYR A 7 -4.38 16.31 -0.77
C TYR A 7 -5.88 16.36 -0.51
N LYS A 8 -6.45 17.56 -0.31
CA LYS A 8 -7.86 17.75 0.06
C LYS A 8 -8.85 17.05 -0.90
N ASN A 9 -8.51 17.01 -2.18
CA ASN A 9 -9.38 16.46 -3.23
C ASN A 9 -8.91 15.07 -3.72
N ILE A 10 -8.02 14.40 -2.99
CA ILE A 10 -7.52 13.07 -3.32
C ILE A 10 -8.29 12.07 -2.45
N GLU A 11 -9.19 11.31 -3.07
CA GLU A 11 -10.04 10.32 -2.40
C GLU A 11 -9.63 8.88 -2.76
N THR A 12 -9.03 8.68 -3.93
CA THR A 12 -8.55 7.40 -4.43
C THR A 12 -7.16 7.53 -5.05
N PRO A 13 -6.34 6.45 -5.13
CA PRO A 13 -5.03 6.51 -5.79
C PRO A 13 -5.11 7.04 -7.23
N TYR A 14 -6.24 6.84 -7.92
CA TYR A 14 -6.45 7.31 -9.28
C TYR A 14 -6.70 8.82 -9.42
N ASP A 15 -6.87 9.55 -8.31
CA ASP A 15 -6.91 11.02 -8.33
C ASP A 15 -5.50 11.63 -8.40
N LEU A 16 -4.46 10.82 -8.13
CA LEU A 16 -3.07 11.20 -8.33
C LEU A 16 -2.72 11.17 -9.83
N SER A 17 -1.63 11.85 -10.19
CA SER A 17 -1.05 11.69 -11.52
C SER A 17 -0.74 10.22 -11.79
N PRO A 18 -1.16 9.65 -12.94
CA PRO A 18 -0.84 8.27 -13.31
C PRO A 18 0.66 7.96 -13.24
N LEU A 19 1.51 8.95 -13.55
CA LEU A 19 2.96 8.83 -13.46
C LEU A 19 3.44 8.44 -12.05
N ILE A 20 2.78 8.91 -10.99
CA ILE A 20 3.14 8.58 -9.61
C ILE A 20 2.84 7.09 -9.34
N LEU A 21 1.69 6.61 -9.80
CA LEU A 21 1.32 5.20 -9.65
C LEU A 21 2.30 4.30 -10.41
N ASP A 22 2.64 4.67 -11.65
CA ASP A 22 3.60 3.95 -12.48
C ASP A 22 5.00 3.94 -11.85
N GLN A 23 5.45 5.06 -11.29
CA GLN A 23 6.74 5.15 -10.60
C GLN A 23 6.82 4.24 -9.37
N ILE A 24 5.75 4.21 -8.56
CA ILE A 24 5.68 3.33 -7.39
C ILE A 24 5.64 1.86 -7.83
N THR A 25 4.82 1.53 -8.83
CA THR A 25 4.76 0.17 -9.41
C THR A 25 6.13 -0.26 -9.93
N HIS A 26 6.78 0.55 -10.76
CA HIS A 26 8.12 0.27 -11.31
C HIS A 26 9.16 0.06 -10.21
N PHE A 27 9.13 0.86 -9.15
CA PHE A 27 10.05 0.68 -8.03
C PHE A 27 9.92 -0.72 -7.41
N PHE A 28 8.70 -1.17 -7.09
CA PHE A 28 8.48 -2.48 -6.47
C PHE A 28 8.73 -3.66 -7.41
N ASP A 29 8.59 -3.47 -8.72
CA ASP A 29 8.90 -4.50 -9.70
C ASP A 29 10.42 -4.77 -9.76
N HIS A 30 11.24 -3.73 -9.62
CA HIS A 30 12.68 -3.79 -9.86
C HIS A 30 13.58 -3.78 -8.62
N TYR A 31 13.13 -3.30 -7.46
CA TYR A 31 14.04 -3.07 -6.32
C TYR A 31 14.76 -4.33 -5.79
N LYS A 32 14.27 -5.52 -6.17
CA LYS A 32 14.82 -6.82 -5.78
C LYS A 32 15.55 -7.57 -6.90
N ASP A 33 15.73 -6.98 -8.08
CA ASP A 33 16.28 -7.67 -9.26
C ASP A 33 17.65 -8.31 -9.02
N LEU A 34 18.45 -7.75 -8.11
CA LEU A 34 19.79 -8.23 -7.77
C LEU A 34 19.84 -9.08 -6.50
N GLU A 35 18.68 -9.45 -5.93
CA GLU A 35 18.59 -10.30 -4.75
C GLU A 35 18.24 -11.75 -5.17
N PRO A 36 19.20 -12.69 -5.20
CA PRO A 36 18.97 -14.03 -5.74
C PRO A 36 17.82 -14.76 -5.04
N GLY A 37 16.89 -15.28 -5.83
CA GLY A 37 15.73 -16.02 -5.34
C GLY A 37 14.58 -15.15 -4.82
N LYS A 38 14.69 -13.83 -4.86
CA LYS A 38 13.58 -12.91 -4.54
C LYS A 38 12.97 -12.34 -5.81
N TRP A 39 11.65 -12.21 -5.79
CA TRP A 39 10.86 -11.60 -6.85
C TRP A 39 9.63 -10.95 -6.25
N VAL A 40 8.98 -10.08 -7.01
CA VAL A 40 7.68 -9.50 -6.70
C VAL A 40 6.76 -9.74 -7.88
N LYS A 41 5.48 -9.95 -7.59
CA LYS A 41 4.42 -9.90 -8.59
C LYS A 41 3.42 -8.85 -8.14
N ILE A 42 3.17 -7.89 -9.02
CA ILE A 42 2.22 -6.82 -8.79
C ILE A 42 0.89 -7.22 -9.41
N GLU A 43 -0.18 -7.21 -8.61
CA GLU A 43 -1.54 -7.53 -9.09
C GLU A 43 -2.30 -6.28 -9.56
N GLY A 44 -1.91 -5.10 -9.07
CA GLY A 44 -2.43 -3.81 -9.50
C GLY A 44 -2.63 -2.83 -8.34
N TRP A 45 -3.26 -1.71 -8.67
CA TRP A 45 -3.78 -0.76 -7.69
C TRP A 45 -5.26 -1.04 -7.45
N ASP A 46 -5.71 -0.81 -6.22
CA ASP A 46 -7.13 -0.87 -5.84
C ASP A 46 -7.59 0.49 -5.27
N ARG A 47 -8.90 0.61 -5.03
CA ARG A 47 -9.54 1.79 -4.47
C ARG A 47 -9.40 1.87 -2.95
N ALA A 48 -9.78 3.03 -2.41
CA ALA A 48 -9.58 3.35 -1.00
C ALA A 48 -10.42 2.49 -0.04
N ASP A 49 -11.54 1.94 -0.49
CA ASP A 49 -12.36 0.97 0.24
C ASP A 49 -11.62 -0.34 0.50
N ALA A 50 -11.02 -0.95 -0.53
CA ALA A 50 -10.20 -2.16 -0.37
C ALA A 50 -9.04 -1.94 0.62
N ALA A 51 -8.38 -0.78 0.54
CA ALA A 51 -7.32 -0.43 1.49
C ALA A 51 -7.84 -0.30 2.94
N ARG A 52 -9.03 0.30 3.15
CA ARG A 52 -9.65 0.40 4.49
C ARG A 52 -10.03 -0.97 5.03
N GLU A 53 -10.58 -1.85 4.18
CA GLU A 53 -10.92 -3.22 4.57
C GLU A 53 -9.68 -3.98 5.04
N GLU A 54 -8.57 -3.89 4.30
CA GLU A 54 -7.33 -4.58 4.64
C GLU A 54 -6.70 -4.04 5.95
N ILE A 55 -6.81 -2.74 6.23
CA ILE A 55 -6.39 -2.15 7.51
C ILE A 55 -7.18 -2.76 8.68
N ILE A 56 -8.52 -2.81 8.56
CA ILE A 56 -9.37 -3.38 9.62
C ILE A 56 -9.14 -4.88 9.77
N ALA A 57 -8.99 -5.61 8.66
CA ALA A 57 -8.66 -7.03 8.68
C ALA A 57 -7.32 -7.30 9.37
N SER A 58 -6.29 -6.50 9.07
CA SER A 58 -4.98 -6.56 9.71
C SER A 58 -5.04 -6.29 11.22
N LEU A 59 -5.78 -5.25 11.64
CA LEU A 59 -6.00 -4.95 13.05
C LEU A 59 -6.69 -6.11 13.77
N LYS A 60 -7.71 -6.71 13.14
CA LYS A 60 -8.40 -7.87 13.70
C LYS A 60 -7.45 -9.06 13.87
N ARG A 61 -6.63 -9.36 12.84
CA ARG A 61 -5.63 -10.44 12.89
C ARG A 61 -4.65 -10.22 14.04
N TYR A 62 -4.10 -9.01 14.15
CA TYR A 62 -3.20 -8.63 15.24
C TYR A 62 -3.83 -8.85 16.62
N ASN A 63 -5.05 -8.38 16.83
CA ASN A 63 -5.74 -8.52 18.13
C ASN A 63 -6.14 -9.96 18.45
N SER A 64 -6.34 -10.81 17.43
CA SER A 64 -6.65 -12.22 17.62
C SER A 64 -5.41 -13.10 17.76
N GLU A 65 -4.21 -12.56 17.56
CA GLU A 65 -2.98 -13.33 17.64
C GLU A 65 -2.68 -13.68 19.12
N PRO A 66 -2.65 -14.98 19.48
CA PRO A 66 -2.41 -15.39 20.87
C PRO A 66 -1.00 -15.05 21.36
N GLU A 67 -0.01 -14.99 20.47
CA GLU A 67 1.32 -14.48 20.76
C GLU A 67 1.55 -13.18 19.98
N GLN A 68 1.37 -12.05 20.65
CA GLN A 68 1.61 -10.76 20.01
C GLN A 68 3.09 -10.66 19.59
N PRO A 69 3.37 -10.25 18.35
CA PRO A 69 4.75 -10.07 17.91
C PRO A 69 5.49 -9.05 18.77
N ALA A 70 6.76 -9.31 19.06
CA ALA A 70 7.61 -8.46 19.90
C ALA A 70 8.25 -7.29 19.12
N PHE A 71 7.46 -6.55 18.34
CA PHE A 71 7.91 -5.32 17.66
C PHE A 71 7.39 -4.05 18.33
#